data_AF-A0A523NHT0-F1
#
_entry.id   AF-A0A523NHT0-F1
#
_cell.length_a   1.000
_cell.length_b   1.000
_cell.length_c   1.000
_cell.angle_alpha   90.00
_cell.angle_beta   90.00
_cell.angle_gamma   90.00
#
_symmetry.space_group_name_H-M   'P 1'
#
loop_
_entity.id
_entity.type
_entity.pdbx_description
1 polymer ?
#
loop_
_entity_poly.entity_id
_entity_poly.type
_entity_poly.pdbx_seq_one_letter_code
_entity_poly.pdbx_strand_id
1 'polypeptide(L)'
;MTGRTTTSTSSHRDLQRGNARVAATRPARVVGAALIFGLLSTGATAQIVPVEPLYELVDLGTLGGDSSVALGMNDLGDVVGWAETGSGVHAFLWQDGHMADLGTLGGRYSEARDVNSFMQIVGVANDADEQPRAFYAWNGMLFDLNDLLVRPIPPMPREPGNANFSPELLQANAINETGAIVAVGGNGQDDFVRTYLLRPVDSFDPYRPRFTYTETAFVPAAVPSQFQLRSTAISDQGVDQSGQSATGPMVTVGLGLNDFDQVVGVSMEQAFLWLTDDLDELLDIGHTSQANALSDWGLIVGWTADPAGRPRASLWSVWLPDQVWSLYTPPGWISEALDVNSNGAAVGWTADNPQGLDAVAMVWTGTAVWNLNDRTAFPEGPAFWDTLEEATAIDDQQRIAGYGRLTDLSVRAFILLPIEPDPSADPGD
;
A
#
# COMPACT_ATOMS: atom_id res chain seq x y z
N MET A 1 -40.56 -69.24 1.36
CA MET A 1 -40.91 -68.12 0.45
C MET A 1 -41.16 -66.91 1.34
N THR A 2 -40.20 -65.99 1.55
CA THR A 2 -39.73 -64.89 0.65
C THR A 2 -40.79 -63.78 0.50
N GLY A 3 -40.58 -62.53 0.95
CA GLY A 3 -39.50 -61.94 1.79
C GLY A 3 -39.54 -60.39 1.81
N ARG A 4 -38.66 -59.75 2.62
CA ARG A 4 -38.19 -58.31 2.61
C ARG A 4 -39.22 -57.13 2.63
N THR A 5 -39.02 -56.00 3.34
CA THR A 5 -38.08 -55.64 4.45
C THR A 5 -38.84 -54.94 5.63
N THR A 6 -38.75 -53.67 6.09
CA THR A 6 -37.88 -52.47 5.85
C THR A 6 -38.07 -51.44 7.01
N THR A 7 -37.01 -50.78 7.51
CA THR A 7 -36.99 -49.52 8.36
C THR A 7 -37.77 -49.50 9.70
N SER A 8 -37.53 -48.63 10.70
CA SER A 8 -36.41 -47.71 11.07
C SER A 8 -36.53 -47.38 12.58
N THR A 9 -35.44 -47.07 13.29
CA THR A 9 -35.47 -46.50 14.64
C THR A 9 -34.33 -45.51 14.88
N SER A 10 -34.64 -44.37 15.51
CA SER A 10 -33.66 -43.42 16.05
C SER A 10 -34.24 -42.71 17.28
N SER A 11 -33.48 -42.62 18.36
CA SER A 11 -33.88 -41.95 19.61
C SER A 11 -32.72 -41.14 20.18
N HIS A 12 -33.03 -39.97 20.75
CA HIS A 12 -32.06 -39.05 21.37
C HIS A 12 -31.11 -39.74 22.36
N ARG A 13 -29.85 -39.26 22.38
CA ARG A 13 -29.09 -38.94 23.60
C ARG A 13 -27.99 -37.92 23.29
N ASP A 14 -27.60 -37.21 24.33
CA ASP A 14 -26.76 -36.02 24.26
C ASP A 14 -25.27 -36.32 24.08
N LEU A 15 -24.58 -35.47 23.32
CA LEU A 15 -23.14 -35.26 23.45
C LEU A 15 -22.82 -33.77 23.35
N GLN A 16 -21.77 -33.35 24.06
CA GLN A 16 -21.39 -31.95 24.22
C GLN A 16 -20.81 -31.37 22.92
N ARG A 17 -21.14 -30.11 22.60
CA ARG A 17 -20.44 -29.34 21.56
C ARG A 17 -19.08 -28.88 22.10
N GLY A 18 -18.04 -29.67 21.85
CA GLY A 18 -16.66 -29.23 22.06
C GLY A 18 -16.22 -28.27 20.95
N ASN A 19 -15.67 -27.11 21.33
CA ASN A 19 -15.08 -26.15 20.39
C ASN A 19 -13.74 -26.68 19.85
N ALA A 20 -13.81 -27.57 18.86
CA ALA A 20 -12.63 -27.95 18.07
C ALA A 20 -12.29 -26.83 17.09
N ARG A 21 -11.52 -25.82 17.54
CA ARG A 21 -10.79 -24.93 16.62
C ARG A 21 -9.89 -25.82 15.77
N VAL A 22 -10.12 -25.87 14.46
CA VAL A 22 -9.21 -26.54 13.53
C VAL A 22 -7.96 -25.68 13.44
N ALA A 23 -6.94 -26.03 14.22
CA ALA A 23 -5.65 -25.37 14.15
C ALA A 23 -5.02 -25.64 12.77
N ALA A 24 -5.07 -24.65 11.88
CA ALA A 24 -4.32 -24.69 10.64
C ALA A 24 -2.83 -24.92 10.98
N THR A 25 -2.28 -26.04 10.52
CA THR A 25 -0.92 -26.45 10.87
C THR A 25 0.09 -25.57 10.14
N ARG A 26 0.43 -24.42 10.74
CA ARG A 26 1.48 -23.50 10.27
C ARG A 26 2.76 -24.30 10.00
N PRO A 27 3.29 -24.33 8.76
CA PRO A 27 4.49 -25.09 8.44
C PRO A 27 5.70 -24.41 9.09
N ALA A 28 6.36 -25.11 10.03
CA ALA A 28 7.56 -24.59 10.68
C ALA A 28 8.73 -24.55 9.69
N ARG A 29 9.09 -23.36 9.20
CA ARG A 29 10.29 -23.13 8.38
C ARG A 29 10.84 -21.71 8.53
N VAL A 30 12.16 -21.65 8.78
CA VAL A 30 13.06 -20.49 8.79
C VAL A 30 12.57 -19.23 9.52
N VAL A 31 13.10 -19.01 10.71
CA VAL A 31 13.01 -17.72 11.40
C VAL A 31 13.94 -16.72 10.68
N GLY A 32 13.38 -15.88 9.80
CA GLY A 32 14.08 -14.75 9.19
C GLY A 32 13.94 -13.46 10.00
N ALA A 33 12.70 -13.10 10.34
CA ALA A 33 12.34 -11.85 11.02
C ALA A 33 12.53 -11.89 12.56
N ALA A 34 13.74 -12.20 13.04
CA ALA A 34 14.06 -12.20 14.48
C ALA A 34 15.40 -11.53 14.84
N LEU A 35 15.90 -10.63 13.97
CA LEU A 35 16.96 -9.67 14.31
C LEU A 35 16.43 -8.25 14.57
N ILE A 36 15.13 -8.04 14.38
CA ILE A 36 14.45 -6.77 14.65
C ILE A 36 14.04 -6.74 16.13
N PHE A 37 14.70 -5.85 16.89
CA PHE A 37 14.50 -5.55 18.32
C PHE A 37 14.67 -6.69 19.36
N GLY A 38 15.94 -7.01 19.68
CA GLY A 38 16.38 -7.08 21.08
C GLY A 38 16.23 -8.40 21.86
N LEU A 39 17.21 -9.30 21.69
CA LEU A 39 17.47 -10.39 22.66
C LEU A 39 18.94 -10.42 23.07
N LEU A 40 19.25 -9.79 24.22
CA LEU A 40 20.61 -9.67 24.77
C LEU A 40 21.14 -11.02 25.29
N SER A 41 21.81 -11.77 24.41
CA SER A 41 22.74 -12.81 24.86
C SER A 41 24.07 -12.17 25.29
N THR A 42 24.64 -12.61 26.41
CA THR A 42 25.88 -12.03 26.97
C THR A 42 27.12 -12.52 26.24
N GLY A 43 27.32 -12.02 25.03
CA GLY A 43 28.55 -12.09 24.25
C GLY A 43 28.87 -10.71 23.66
N ALA A 44 30.13 -10.44 23.35
CA ALA A 44 30.53 -9.17 22.75
C ALA A 44 30.03 -9.08 21.30
N THR A 45 28.83 -8.53 21.12
CA THR A 45 28.34 -8.09 19.82
C THR A 45 29.23 -6.97 19.32
N ALA A 46 29.83 -7.12 18.13
CA ALA A 46 30.25 -5.96 17.36
C ALA A 46 29.00 -5.09 17.14
N GLN A 47 29.05 -3.82 17.53
CA GLN A 47 28.05 -2.87 17.03
C GLN A 47 28.29 -2.73 15.54
N ILE A 48 27.38 -3.30 14.74
CA ILE A 48 27.21 -2.83 13.37
C ILE A 48 26.70 -1.41 13.51
N VAL A 49 27.63 -0.45 13.41
CA VAL A 49 27.26 0.94 13.16
C VAL A 49 26.59 0.92 11.78
N PRO A 50 25.31 1.32 11.67
CA PRO A 50 24.67 1.42 10.36
C PRO A 50 25.51 2.37 9.51
N VAL A 51 25.90 1.96 8.31
CA VAL A 51 26.52 2.88 7.35
C VAL A 51 25.50 3.98 7.11
N GLU A 52 25.93 5.24 7.28
CA GLU A 52 25.04 6.37 7.02
C GLU A 52 24.77 6.42 5.51
N PRO A 53 23.53 6.23 5.05
CA PRO A 53 23.25 6.22 3.62
C PRO A 53 23.45 7.63 3.06
N LEU A 54 24.04 7.72 1.88
CA LEU A 54 24.15 8.96 1.12
C LEU A 54 23.42 8.78 -0.21
N TYR A 55 22.84 9.85 -0.72
CA TYR A 55 21.99 9.82 -1.90
C TYR A 55 22.40 10.86 -2.95
N GLU A 56 22.40 10.44 -4.21
CA GLU A 56 22.37 11.34 -5.37
C GLU A 56 20.91 11.64 -5.71
N LEU A 57 20.56 12.92 -5.84
CA LEU A 57 19.20 13.34 -6.21
C LEU A 57 19.06 13.44 -7.72
N VAL A 58 18.01 12.82 -8.25
CA VAL A 58 17.53 12.99 -9.61
C VAL A 58 16.16 13.67 -9.58
N ASP A 59 16.09 14.90 -10.11
CA ASP A 59 14.85 15.64 -10.36
C ASP A 59 14.11 14.98 -11.54
N LEU A 60 12.83 14.63 -11.35
CA LEU A 60 12.03 13.96 -12.39
C LEU A 60 11.48 14.93 -13.44
N GLY A 61 11.48 16.24 -13.17
CA GLY A 61 10.91 17.29 -14.00
C GLY A 61 9.39 17.49 -13.81
N THR A 62 8.75 18.12 -14.79
CA THR A 62 7.29 18.34 -14.85
C THR A 62 6.78 18.12 -16.28
N LEU A 63 5.45 18.03 -16.46
CA LEU A 63 4.80 17.97 -17.78
C LEU A 63 4.60 19.37 -18.41
N GLY A 64 5.47 20.33 -18.07
CA GLY A 64 5.47 21.69 -18.60
C GLY A 64 4.62 22.71 -17.83
N GLY A 65 4.01 22.30 -16.71
CA GLY A 65 3.56 23.21 -15.64
C GLY A 65 4.65 23.40 -14.57
N ASP A 66 4.30 24.04 -13.45
CA ASP A 66 5.26 24.52 -12.47
C ASP A 66 5.58 23.49 -11.36
N SER A 67 4.78 22.44 -11.15
CA SER A 67 4.96 21.44 -10.07
C SER A 67 4.81 19.96 -10.48
N SER A 68 5.38 19.04 -9.68
CA SER A 68 5.22 17.58 -9.78
C SER A 68 5.41 16.88 -8.42
N VAL A 69 4.79 15.71 -8.25
CA VAL A 69 4.87 14.87 -7.04
C VAL A 69 4.91 13.38 -7.45
N ALA A 70 5.88 12.62 -6.93
CA ALA A 70 5.88 11.16 -6.99
C ALA A 70 5.01 10.58 -5.87
N LEU A 71 4.39 9.43 -6.12
CA LEU A 71 3.52 8.71 -5.17
C LEU A 71 3.88 7.24 -5.03
N GLY A 72 4.15 6.53 -6.14
CA GLY A 72 4.50 5.10 -6.16
C GLY A 72 5.72 4.79 -7.02
N MET A 73 6.32 3.61 -6.81
CA MET A 73 7.54 3.16 -7.51
C MET A 73 7.63 1.62 -7.49
N ASN A 74 8.19 1.02 -8.54
CA ASN A 74 8.47 -0.43 -8.59
C ASN A 74 9.96 -0.76 -8.35
N ASP A 75 10.27 -2.06 -8.18
CA ASP A 75 11.64 -2.56 -8.04
C ASP A 75 12.54 -2.38 -9.29
N LEU A 76 12.01 -1.90 -10.42
CA LEU A 76 12.82 -1.48 -11.57
C LEU A 76 13.28 -0.02 -11.44
N GLY A 77 12.63 0.77 -10.59
CA GLY A 77 12.85 2.20 -10.41
C GLY A 77 12.01 3.06 -11.34
N ASP A 78 10.95 2.50 -11.92
CA ASP A 78 9.91 3.28 -12.57
C ASP A 78 9.11 4.02 -11.50
N VAL A 79 8.96 5.34 -11.63
CA VAL A 79 8.27 6.18 -10.65
C VAL A 79 6.99 6.73 -11.25
N VAL A 80 5.89 6.72 -10.49
CA VAL A 80 4.60 7.27 -10.91
C VAL A 80 4.07 8.29 -9.91
N GLY A 81 3.20 9.18 -10.40
CA GLY A 81 2.63 10.26 -9.61
C GLY A 81 1.76 11.19 -10.44
N TRP A 82 1.78 12.48 -10.12
CA TRP A 82 1.13 13.54 -10.90
C TRP A 82 2.06 14.72 -11.16
N ALA A 83 1.84 15.40 -12.29
CA ALA A 83 2.56 16.60 -12.65
C ALA A 83 1.63 17.64 -13.31
N GLU A 84 1.93 18.91 -13.06
CA GLU A 84 1.25 20.00 -13.74
C GLU A 84 1.66 20.04 -15.23
N THR A 85 0.65 20.24 -16.06
CA THR A 85 0.77 20.65 -17.46
C THR A 85 0.44 22.14 -17.56
N GLY A 86 0.64 22.74 -18.75
CA GLY A 86 0.17 24.11 -19.01
C GLY A 86 -1.36 24.32 -19.03
N SER A 87 -2.18 23.31 -18.67
CA SER A 87 -3.65 23.37 -18.75
C SER A 87 -4.46 22.54 -17.72
N GLY A 88 -3.79 21.76 -16.87
CA GLY A 88 -4.37 20.78 -15.95
C GLY A 88 -3.30 19.93 -15.28
N VAL A 89 -3.67 18.92 -14.50
CA VAL A 89 -2.74 18.01 -13.81
C VAL A 89 -2.90 16.61 -14.38
N HIS A 90 -1.82 16.00 -14.86
CA HIS A 90 -1.86 14.66 -15.43
C HIS A 90 -0.99 13.69 -14.64
N ALA A 91 -1.41 12.42 -14.62
CA ALA A 91 -0.62 11.31 -14.16
C ALA A 91 0.62 11.13 -15.05
N PHE A 92 1.76 10.78 -14.44
CA PHE A 92 2.99 10.49 -15.18
C PHE A 92 3.54 9.10 -14.89
N LEU A 93 4.34 8.60 -15.84
CA LEU A 93 5.33 7.54 -15.64
C LEU A 93 6.71 8.13 -15.90
N TRP A 94 7.65 7.99 -14.97
CA TRP A 94 9.07 8.31 -15.16
C TRP A 94 9.87 7.02 -15.24
N GLN A 95 10.69 6.89 -16.28
CA GLN A 95 11.56 5.73 -16.54
C GLN A 95 12.83 6.22 -17.25
N ASP A 96 14.01 5.73 -16.85
CA ASP A 96 15.31 6.02 -17.48
C ASP A 96 15.59 7.52 -17.79
N GLY A 97 15.17 8.43 -16.90
CA GLY A 97 15.35 9.88 -17.10
C GLY A 97 14.28 10.57 -17.98
N HIS A 98 13.21 9.86 -18.32
CA HIS A 98 12.12 10.37 -19.16
C HIS A 98 10.76 10.31 -18.45
N MET A 99 10.17 11.49 -18.21
CA MET A 99 8.77 11.62 -17.78
C MET A 99 7.83 11.55 -19.00
N ALA A 100 6.87 10.64 -18.96
CA ALA A 100 5.82 10.44 -19.94
C ALA A 100 4.44 10.81 -19.37
N ASP A 101 3.67 11.58 -20.14
CA ASP A 101 2.28 11.95 -19.85
C ASP A 101 1.35 10.74 -20.11
N LEU A 102 0.58 10.33 -19.09
CA LEU A 102 -0.41 9.25 -19.20
C LEU A 102 -1.81 9.77 -19.60
N GLY A 103 -2.03 11.09 -19.56
CA GLY A 103 -3.30 11.74 -19.89
C GLY A 103 -4.42 11.50 -18.87
N THR A 104 -5.65 11.81 -19.27
CA THR A 104 -6.88 11.67 -18.47
C THR A 104 -7.91 10.83 -19.21
N LEU A 105 -9.02 10.48 -18.54
CA LEU A 105 -10.18 9.82 -19.17
C LEU A 105 -11.11 10.81 -19.89
N GLY A 106 -10.68 12.06 -20.11
CA GLY A 106 -11.39 13.12 -20.81
C GLY A 106 -11.50 14.44 -20.04
N GLY A 107 -11.28 14.41 -18.72
CA GLY A 107 -11.26 15.59 -17.85
C GLY A 107 -9.89 16.24 -17.72
N ARG A 108 -9.67 17.04 -16.66
CA ARG A 108 -8.45 17.86 -16.47
C ARG A 108 -7.49 17.38 -15.38
N TYR A 109 -7.85 16.31 -14.68
CA TYR A 109 -7.09 15.76 -13.57
C TYR A 109 -6.85 14.25 -13.77
N SER A 110 -5.63 13.81 -13.51
CA SER A 110 -5.30 12.42 -13.22
C SER A 110 -4.07 12.31 -12.34
N GLU A 111 -3.98 11.19 -11.61
CA GLU A 111 -2.96 10.88 -10.64
C GLU A 111 -2.70 9.36 -10.64
N ALA A 112 -1.47 8.95 -10.95
CA ALA A 112 -1.04 7.58 -10.77
C ALA A 112 -0.55 7.38 -9.33
N ARG A 113 -0.97 6.29 -8.69
CA ARG A 113 -0.67 5.99 -7.28
C ARG A 113 0.31 4.86 -7.11
N ASP A 114 0.25 3.86 -7.98
CA ASP A 114 1.07 2.66 -7.85
C ASP A 114 1.34 2.01 -9.22
N VAL A 115 2.46 1.27 -9.31
CA VAL A 115 3.00 0.66 -10.52
C VAL A 115 3.74 -0.64 -10.17
N ASN A 116 3.49 -1.71 -10.92
CA ASN A 116 4.25 -2.95 -10.81
C ASN A 116 5.39 -3.05 -11.84
N SER A 117 6.24 -4.06 -11.72
CA SER A 117 7.40 -4.33 -12.59
C SER A 117 7.04 -4.72 -14.04
N PHE A 118 5.74 -4.76 -14.37
CA PHE A 118 5.22 -4.92 -15.74
C PHE A 118 4.72 -3.60 -16.36
N MET A 119 5.02 -2.46 -15.73
CA MET A 119 4.50 -1.13 -16.09
C MET A 119 2.96 -1.12 -16.21
N GLN A 120 2.29 -1.86 -15.32
CA GLN A 120 0.86 -1.75 -15.11
C GLN A 120 0.65 -0.74 -13.99
N ILE A 121 -0.05 0.35 -14.30
CA ILE A 121 -0.18 1.52 -13.42
C ILE A 121 -1.64 1.68 -13.02
N VAL A 122 -1.89 2.05 -11.78
CA VAL A 122 -3.24 2.32 -11.26
C VAL A 122 -3.34 3.69 -10.60
N GLY A 123 -4.55 4.23 -10.52
CA GLY A 123 -4.77 5.55 -9.96
C GLY A 123 -6.19 6.06 -10.11
N VAL A 124 -6.32 7.39 -10.15
CA VAL A 124 -7.58 8.12 -10.37
C VAL A 124 -7.45 9.08 -11.55
N ALA A 125 -8.48 9.16 -12.41
CA ALA A 125 -8.54 10.11 -13.51
C ALA A 125 -9.97 10.62 -13.69
N ASN A 126 -10.11 11.88 -14.07
CA ASN A 126 -11.39 12.48 -14.40
C ASN A 126 -11.85 12.06 -15.80
N ASP A 127 -13.10 11.65 -15.92
CA ASP A 127 -13.78 11.49 -17.21
C ASP A 127 -14.21 12.84 -17.81
N ALA A 128 -14.85 12.80 -18.99
CA ALA A 128 -15.24 14.00 -19.74
C ALA A 128 -16.32 14.87 -19.05
N ASP A 129 -16.99 14.37 -18.01
CA ASP A 129 -17.91 15.12 -17.15
C ASP A 129 -17.22 15.61 -15.85
N GLU A 130 -15.88 15.48 -15.77
CA GLU A 130 -15.01 15.76 -14.61
C GLU A 130 -15.28 14.87 -13.38
N GLN A 131 -15.85 13.68 -13.58
CA GLN A 131 -16.11 12.72 -12.50
C GLN A 131 -14.88 11.80 -12.27
N PRO A 132 -14.46 11.58 -11.01
CA PRO A 132 -13.29 10.78 -10.69
C PRO A 132 -13.56 9.28 -10.89
N ARG A 133 -12.66 8.60 -11.59
CA ARG A 133 -12.75 7.17 -11.92
C ARG A 133 -11.44 6.47 -11.63
N ALA A 134 -11.52 5.24 -11.14
CA ALA A 134 -10.38 4.34 -11.07
C ALA A 134 -9.88 4.04 -12.48
N PHE A 135 -8.59 4.24 -12.73
CA PHE A 135 -7.98 3.85 -14.00
C PHE A 135 -7.05 2.64 -13.84
N TYR A 136 -6.84 1.97 -14.97
CA TYR A 136 -5.71 1.07 -15.21
C TYR A 136 -5.00 1.56 -16.47
N ALA A 137 -3.68 1.73 -16.41
CA ALA A 137 -2.86 2.13 -17.56
C ALA A 137 -1.84 1.03 -17.88
N TRP A 138 -1.64 0.76 -19.17
CA TRP A 138 -0.67 -0.21 -19.64
C TRP A 138 -0.27 0.07 -21.08
N ASN A 139 1.02 -0.11 -21.42
CA ASN A 139 1.57 0.11 -22.76
C ASN A 139 1.17 1.48 -23.37
N GLY A 140 1.21 2.55 -22.55
CA GLY A 140 0.87 3.92 -22.97
C GLY A 140 -0.61 4.16 -23.25
N MET A 141 -1.52 3.28 -22.81
CA MET A 141 -2.97 3.44 -22.94
C MET A 141 -3.63 3.50 -21.56
N LEU A 142 -4.54 4.45 -21.37
CA LEU A 142 -5.33 4.66 -20.15
C LEU A 142 -6.75 4.08 -20.34
N PHE A 143 -7.25 3.33 -19.35
CA PHE A 143 -8.56 2.68 -19.38
C PHE A 143 -9.35 2.98 -18.09
N ASP A 144 -10.67 3.24 -18.20
CA ASP A 144 -11.57 3.24 -17.04
C ASP A 144 -11.71 1.81 -16.52
N LEU A 145 -11.32 1.57 -15.27
CA LEU A 145 -11.34 0.24 -14.65
C LEU A 145 -12.76 -0.32 -14.53
N ASN A 146 -13.79 0.55 -14.54
CA ASN A 146 -15.21 0.16 -14.51
C ASN A 146 -15.68 -0.57 -15.78
N ASP A 147 -15.06 -0.28 -16.92
CA ASP A 147 -15.33 -0.92 -18.22
C ASP A 147 -14.64 -2.28 -18.34
N LEU A 148 -13.56 -2.50 -17.58
CA LEU A 148 -12.82 -3.77 -17.55
C LEU A 148 -13.44 -4.82 -16.60
N LEU A 149 -14.45 -4.47 -15.81
CA LEU A 149 -15.08 -5.39 -14.85
C LEU A 149 -15.89 -6.51 -15.53
N VAL A 150 -15.70 -7.75 -15.08
CA VAL A 150 -16.60 -8.87 -15.41
C VAL A 150 -18.02 -8.55 -14.91
N ARG A 151 -19.00 -8.56 -15.82
CA ARG A 151 -20.42 -8.36 -15.50
C ARG A 151 -21.26 -9.56 -16.00
N PRO A 152 -22.33 -9.97 -15.28
CA PRO A 152 -22.81 -9.41 -14.01
C PRO A 152 -21.89 -9.75 -12.84
N ILE A 153 -21.76 -8.81 -11.91
CA ILE A 153 -20.96 -8.97 -10.69
C ILE A 153 -21.68 -9.98 -9.77
N PRO A 154 -20.97 -10.99 -9.19
CA PRO A 154 -21.60 -11.95 -8.29
C PRO A 154 -22.22 -11.29 -7.04
N PRO A 155 -23.33 -11.82 -6.48
CA PRO A 155 -23.93 -11.29 -5.27
C PRO A 155 -22.94 -11.25 -4.10
N MET A 156 -22.76 -10.08 -3.50
CA MET A 156 -21.75 -9.86 -2.46
C MET A 156 -22.17 -10.55 -1.14
N PRO A 157 -21.37 -11.45 -0.55
CA PRO A 157 -21.83 -12.32 0.56
C PRO A 157 -22.20 -11.63 1.89
N ARG A 158 -21.96 -10.32 2.04
CA ARG A 158 -22.13 -9.57 3.31
C ARG A 158 -22.96 -8.29 3.22
N GLU A 159 -23.47 -7.89 2.06
CA GLU A 159 -24.32 -6.69 1.89
C GLU A 159 -25.81 -7.03 2.15
N PRO A 160 -26.44 -6.59 3.27
CA PRO A 160 -27.80 -7.02 3.61
C PRO A 160 -28.88 -6.27 2.82
N GLY A 161 -29.22 -6.78 1.64
CA GLY A 161 -30.45 -6.42 0.91
C GLY A 161 -30.28 -5.84 -0.49
N ASN A 162 -29.06 -5.48 -0.92
CA ASN A 162 -28.83 -4.96 -2.27
C ASN A 162 -28.51 -6.07 -3.29
N ALA A 163 -29.57 -6.69 -3.83
CA ALA A 163 -29.45 -7.73 -4.86
C ALA A 163 -29.00 -7.23 -6.25
N ASN A 164 -28.87 -5.92 -6.44
CA ASN A 164 -28.50 -5.27 -7.71
C ASN A 164 -27.21 -4.43 -7.58
N PHE A 165 -26.34 -4.76 -6.62
CA PHE A 165 -25.11 -4.01 -6.39
C PHE A 165 -24.21 -3.99 -7.63
N SER A 166 -23.81 -2.80 -8.06
CA SER A 166 -22.71 -2.56 -8.99
C SER A 166 -21.94 -1.36 -8.46
N PRO A 167 -20.63 -1.51 -8.15
CA PRO A 167 -19.84 -0.38 -7.74
C PRO A 167 -19.55 0.53 -8.93
N GLU A 168 -19.37 1.81 -8.64
CA GLU A 168 -18.54 2.73 -9.42
C GLU A 168 -17.21 2.85 -8.68
N LEU A 169 -16.13 2.37 -9.30
CA LEU A 169 -14.78 2.47 -8.78
C LEU A 169 -14.26 3.89 -9.06
N LEU A 170 -14.02 4.63 -7.99
CA LEU A 170 -13.69 6.06 -8.03
C LEU A 170 -12.18 6.29 -8.08
N GLN A 171 -11.41 5.37 -7.51
CA GLN A 171 -9.94 5.38 -7.49
C GLN A 171 -9.40 3.95 -7.37
N ALA A 172 -8.23 3.69 -7.93
CA ALA A 172 -7.40 2.54 -7.60
C ALA A 172 -6.14 3.01 -6.87
N ASN A 173 -5.73 2.28 -5.85
CA ASN A 173 -4.72 2.72 -4.88
C ASN A 173 -3.43 1.90 -4.91
N ALA A 174 -3.52 0.58 -5.15
CA ALA A 174 -2.34 -0.30 -5.25
C ALA A 174 -2.52 -1.44 -6.26
N ILE A 175 -1.41 -1.95 -6.82
CA ILE A 175 -1.31 -3.05 -7.79
C ILE A 175 -0.07 -3.92 -7.53
N ASN A 176 -0.23 -5.25 -7.47
CA ASN A 176 0.88 -6.19 -7.25
C ASN A 176 1.39 -6.84 -8.56
N GLU A 177 2.45 -7.64 -8.50
CA GLU A 177 3.06 -8.31 -9.66
C GLU A 177 2.18 -9.44 -10.23
N THR A 178 1.20 -9.92 -9.46
CA THR A 178 0.14 -10.80 -9.99
C THR A 178 -0.88 -10.04 -10.86
N GLY A 179 -0.82 -8.71 -10.87
CA GLY A 179 -1.77 -7.81 -11.52
C GLY A 179 -3.09 -7.65 -10.75
N ALA A 180 -3.16 -8.07 -9.48
CA ALA A 180 -4.31 -7.78 -8.63
C ALA A 180 -4.29 -6.30 -8.19
N ILE A 181 -5.47 -5.72 -7.99
CA ILE A 181 -5.62 -4.27 -7.76
C ILE A 181 -6.52 -4.01 -6.54
N VAL A 182 -6.07 -3.13 -5.65
CA VAL A 182 -6.91 -2.54 -4.59
C VAL A 182 -7.57 -1.28 -5.14
N ALA A 183 -8.91 -1.29 -5.20
CA ALA A 183 -9.71 -0.15 -5.63
C ALA A 183 -10.79 0.21 -4.61
N VAL A 184 -11.23 1.47 -4.67
CA VAL A 184 -12.18 2.06 -3.73
C VAL A 184 -13.34 2.70 -4.49
N GLY A 185 -14.56 2.48 -4.02
CA GLY A 185 -15.76 2.91 -4.74
C GLY A 185 -17.08 2.74 -3.98
N GLY A 186 -18.05 3.58 -4.32
CA GLY A 186 -19.42 3.52 -3.83
C GLY A 186 -20.37 2.82 -4.79
N ASN A 187 -21.67 2.94 -4.56
CA ASN A 187 -22.72 2.42 -5.47
C ASN A 187 -23.69 3.51 -5.98
N GLY A 188 -23.46 4.78 -5.63
CA GLY A 188 -24.32 5.91 -6.00
C GLY A 188 -25.73 5.88 -5.38
N GLN A 189 -25.99 5.02 -4.40
CA GLN A 189 -27.27 4.88 -3.68
C GLN A 189 -27.12 5.08 -2.16
N ASP A 190 -25.92 4.84 -1.62
CA ASP A 190 -25.53 5.10 -0.23
C ASP A 190 -24.21 5.91 -0.16
N ASP A 191 -23.97 6.54 1.00
CA ASP A 191 -22.75 7.29 1.31
C ASP A 191 -21.57 6.36 1.70
N PHE A 192 -21.69 5.04 1.49
CA PHE A 192 -20.70 4.05 1.96
C PHE A 192 -19.60 3.81 0.93
N VAL A 193 -18.38 4.24 1.27
CA VAL A 193 -17.18 4.02 0.46
C VAL A 193 -16.51 2.72 0.87
N ARG A 194 -16.39 1.78 -0.07
CA ARG A 194 -15.93 0.41 0.18
C ARG A 194 -14.64 0.12 -0.59
N THR A 195 -13.83 -0.77 -0.04
CA THR A 195 -12.63 -1.33 -0.69
C THR A 195 -12.94 -2.65 -1.38
N TYR A 196 -12.29 -2.88 -2.52
CA TYR A 196 -12.39 -4.10 -3.32
C TYR A 196 -11.00 -4.58 -3.75
N LEU A 197 -10.81 -5.90 -3.75
CA LEU A 197 -9.70 -6.55 -4.44
C LEU A 197 -10.19 -7.06 -5.80
N LEU A 198 -9.58 -6.57 -6.88
CA LEU A 198 -9.78 -7.06 -8.24
C LEU A 198 -8.65 -8.04 -8.58
N ARG A 199 -8.95 -9.06 -9.38
CA ARG A 199 -7.93 -9.96 -9.95
C ARG A 199 -8.11 -10.09 -11.47
N PRO A 200 -7.04 -10.22 -12.26
CA PRO A 200 -7.13 -10.55 -13.68
C PRO A 200 -7.91 -11.86 -13.88
N VAL A 201 -8.77 -11.92 -14.90
CA VAL A 201 -9.46 -13.18 -15.25
C VAL A 201 -8.48 -14.20 -15.84
N ASP A 202 -7.52 -13.72 -16.63
CA ASP A 202 -6.61 -14.56 -17.41
C ASP A 202 -5.49 -15.22 -16.58
N SER A 203 -5.38 -14.91 -15.28
CA SER A 203 -4.43 -15.56 -14.34
C SER A 203 -5.01 -16.81 -13.63
N PHE A 204 -6.26 -17.19 -13.90
CA PHE A 204 -6.96 -18.26 -13.19
C PHE A 204 -6.54 -19.69 -13.62
N ASP A 205 -5.34 -20.13 -13.20
CA ASP A 205 -5.00 -21.55 -13.09
C ASP A 205 -5.27 -22.06 -11.66
N PRO A 206 -6.42 -22.71 -11.39
CA PRO A 206 -6.76 -23.21 -10.05
C PRO A 206 -5.92 -24.43 -9.62
N TYR A 207 -4.99 -24.90 -10.45
CA TYR A 207 -4.07 -26.00 -10.15
C TYR A 207 -2.62 -25.55 -9.97
N ARG A 208 -2.28 -24.27 -10.18
CA ARG A 208 -0.93 -23.75 -9.92
C ARG A 208 -0.66 -23.72 -8.40
N PRO A 209 0.39 -24.38 -7.89
CA PRO A 209 0.71 -24.36 -6.48
C PRO A 209 1.20 -22.96 -6.05
N ARG A 210 0.51 -22.34 -5.09
CA ARG A 210 0.72 -20.94 -4.61
C ARG A 210 2.10 -20.65 -3.94
N PHE A 211 3.11 -21.49 -4.11
CA PHE A 211 4.41 -21.37 -3.42
C PHE A 211 5.57 -21.82 -4.30
N THR A 212 5.74 -21.22 -5.47
CA THR A 212 6.93 -21.47 -6.32
C THR A 212 7.29 -20.23 -7.14
N TYR A 213 7.91 -19.24 -6.48
CA TYR A 213 8.80 -18.28 -7.15
C TYR A 213 10.05 -19.02 -7.63
N THR A 214 9.93 -19.71 -8.77
CA THR A 214 11.08 -20.00 -9.62
C THR A 214 11.15 -18.91 -10.66
N GLU A 215 12.17 -18.06 -10.52
CA GLU A 215 12.69 -17.01 -11.40
C GLU A 215 12.57 -17.32 -12.90
N THR A 216 11.34 -17.23 -13.42
CA THR A 216 10.98 -17.53 -14.82
C THR A 216 9.94 -16.50 -15.20
N ALA A 217 10.40 -15.42 -15.85
CA ALA A 217 9.61 -14.22 -16.07
C ALA A 217 8.17 -14.54 -16.55
N PHE A 218 7.19 -14.23 -15.70
CA PHE A 218 5.86 -13.95 -16.20
C PHE A 218 6.00 -12.73 -17.10
N VAL A 219 5.43 -12.79 -18.30
CA VAL A 219 5.31 -11.62 -19.17
C VAL A 219 3.82 -11.54 -19.48
N PRO A 220 3.08 -10.55 -18.94
CA PRO A 220 1.68 -10.36 -19.28
C PRO A 220 1.57 -9.98 -20.76
N ALA A 221 1.36 -10.99 -21.61
CA ALA A 221 1.46 -10.87 -23.07
C ALA A 221 0.25 -10.16 -23.73
N ALA A 222 -0.70 -9.69 -22.93
CA ALA A 222 -1.91 -8.98 -23.33
C ALA A 222 -2.44 -8.15 -22.16
N VAL A 223 -3.34 -7.20 -22.46
CA VAL A 223 -4.19 -6.55 -21.45
C VAL A 223 -4.94 -7.66 -20.68
N PRO A 224 -5.07 -7.58 -19.35
CA PRO A 224 -6.08 -8.35 -18.62
C PRO A 224 -7.44 -8.09 -19.27
N SER A 225 -7.97 -9.07 -20.01
CA SER A 225 -9.09 -8.82 -20.92
C SER A 225 -10.37 -8.44 -20.15
N GLN A 226 -10.45 -8.91 -18.91
CA GLN A 226 -11.41 -8.52 -17.88
C GLN A 226 -10.76 -8.67 -16.49
N PHE A 227 -11.24 -7.88 -15.51
CA PHE A 227 -10.97 -8.05 -14.08
C PHE A 227 -12.18 -8.65 -13.37
N GLN A 228 -11.97 -9.72 -12.59
CA GLN A 228 -12.98 -10.24 -11.69
C GLN A 228 -12.90 -9.54 -10.34
N LEU A 229 -14.00 -8.90 -9.94
CA LEU A 229 -14.17 -8.31 -8.62
C LEU A 229 -14.31 -9.43 -7.57
N ARG A 230 -13.43 -9.49 -6.57
CA ARG A 230 -13.63 -10.30 -5.36
C ARG A 230 -13.94 -9.40 -4.17
N SER A 231 -15.19 -8.97 -4.10
CA SER A 231 -15.74 -8.24 -2.96
C SER A 231 -15.88 -9.15 -1.74
N THR A 232 -14.84 -9.25 -0.92
CA THR A 232 -15.06 -9.21 0.53
C THR A 232 -15.09 -7.73 0.90
N ALA A 233 -16.23 -7.09 0.66
CA ALA A 233 -16.42 -5.72 1.12
C ALA A 233 -16.21 -5.73 2.64
N ILE A 234 -15.23 -4.95 3.12
CA ILE A 234 -15.04 -4.70 4.55
C ILE A 234 -16.09 -3.67 4.97
N SER A 235 -17.36 -4.05 4.84
CA SER A 235 -18.43 -3.48 5.63
C SER A 235 -18.24 -4.02 7.04
N ASP A 236 -17.31 -3.42 7.78
CA ASP A 236 -17.36 -3.49 9.23
C ASP A 236 -18.80 -3.12 9.63
N GLN A 237 -19.51 -4.03 10.28
CA GLN A 237 -20.85 -3.77 10.80
C GLN A 237 -20.74 -3.01 12.12
N GLY A 238 -19.96 -1.92 12.08
CA GLY A 238 -19.24 -1.31 13.20
C GLY A 238 -20.03 -1.38 14.48
N VAL A 239 -19.65 -2.29 15.35
CA VAL A 239 -20.32 -2.43 16.64
C VAL A 239 -19.62 -1.47 17.58
N ASP A 240 -20.29 -0.37 17.94
CA ASP A 240 -19.74 0.59 18.89
C ASP A 240 -19.41 -0.10 20.23
N GLN A 241 -18.60 0.55 21.06
CA GLN A 241 -18.19 -0.01 22.36
C GLN A 241 -19.38 -0.24 23.34
N SER A 242 -20.62 0.09 22.96
CA SER A 242 -21.86 -0.21 23.69
C SER A 242 -22.65 -1.42 23.15
N GLY A 243 -22.28 -1.96 21.97
CA GLY A 243 -22.96 -3.08 21.32
C GLY A 243 -23.98 -2.67 20.23
N GLN A 244 -23.91 -1.46 19.68
CA GLN A 244 -24.86 -0.97 18.67
C GLN A 244 -24.17 -0.75 17.31
N SER A 245 -24.92 -1.00 16.23
CA SER A 245 -24.46 -0.73 14.86
C SER A 245 -24.21 0.77 14.66
N ALA A 246 -23.03 1.11 14.16
CA ALA A 246 -22.61 2.47 13.84
C ALA A 246 -23.59 3.10 12.85
N THR A 247 -24.12 4.26 13.22
CA THR A 247 -25.19 4.96 12.48
C THR A 247 -24.65 6.09 11.59
N GLY A 248 -23.34 6.11 11.33
CA GLY A 248 -22.67 7.03 10.42
C GLY A 248 -22.25 6.36 9.10
N PRO A 249 -21.75 7.14 8.12
CA PRO A 249 -21.20 6.60 6.89
C PRO A 249 -19.95 5.76 7.18
N MET A 250 -20.06 4.46 6.91
CA MET A 250 -18.95 3.51 6.93
C MET A 250 -18.03 3.80 5.73
N VAL A 251 -16.77 4.12 6.00
CA VAL A 251 -15.74 4.42 5.01
C VAL A 251 -14.55 3.51 5.28
N THR A 252 -14.25 2.65 4.31
CA THR A 252 -13.14 1.70 4.36
C THR A 252 -12.28 1.83 3.11
N VAL A 253 -11.04 2.26 3.29
CA VAL A 253 -10.09 2.63 2.24
C VAL A 253 -8.83 1.78 2.38
N GLY A 254 -8.66 0.81 1.49
CA GLY A 254 -7.42 0.09 1.28
C GLY A 254 -6.41 0.99 0.60
N LEU A 255 -5.17 0.97 1.09
CA LEU A 255 -4.06 1.79 0.64
C LEU A 255 -2.98 0.91 0.03
N GLY A 256 -2.47 -0.09 0.77
CA GLY A 256 -1.41 -0.99 0.32
C GLY A 256 -1.89 -2.41 -0.05
N LEU A 257 -1.14 -3.05 -0.94
CA LEU A 257 -1.32 -4.43 -1.41
C LEU A 257 0.07 -5.10 -1.51
N ASN A 258 0.17 -6.40 -1.20
CA ASN A 258 1.37 -7.20 -1.48
C ASN A 258 1.09 -8.37 -2.44
N ASP A 259 2.13 -9.08 -2.88
CA ASP A 259 2.04 -10.16 -3.88
C ASP A 259 1.32 -11.42 -3.34
N PHE A 260 1.11 -11.49 -2.03
CA PHE A 260 0.26 -12.47 -1.36
C PHE A 260 -1.23 -12.09 -1.32
N ASP A 261 -1.62 -11.04 -2.07
CA ASP A 261 -2.97 -10.45 -2.14
C ASP A 261 -3.51 -10.01 -0.76
N GLN A 262 -2.64 -9.64 0.17
CA GLN A 262 -3.00 -9.08 1.47
C GLN A 262 -3.16 -7.56 1.32
N VAL A 263 -4.24 -7.00 1.88
CA VAL A 263 -4.58 -5.57 1.75
C VAL A 263 -4.48 -4.89 3.11
N VAL A 264 -3.89 -3.69 3.18
CA VAL A 264 -3.96 -2.82 4.37
C VAL A 264 -4.66 -1.50 4.06
N GLY A 265 -5.07 -0.78 5.10
CA GLY A 265 -5.72 0.53 4.94
C GLY A 265 -6.28 1.08 6.24
N VAL A 266 -7.32 1.91 6.13
CA VAL A 266 -8.09 2.47 7.25
C VAL A 266 -9.59 2.18 7.12
N SER A 267 -10.23 1.90 8.24
CA SER A 267 -11.68 1.72 8.40
C SER A 267 -12.10 2.36 9.72
N MET A 268 -13.07 3.28 9.71
CA MET A 268 -13.55 3.99 10.92
C MET A 268 -12.44 4.53 11.84
N GLU A 269 -11.45 5.23 11.27
CA GLU A 269 -10.26 5.74 11.97
C GLU A 269 -9.30 4.66 12.55
N GLN A 270 -9.44 3.38 12.20
CA GLN A 270 -8.55 2.30 12.65
C GLN A 270 -7.84 1.62 11.47
N ALA A 271 -6.58 1.23 11.65
CA ALA A 271 -5.83 0.49 10.64
C ALA A 271 -6.34 -0.95 10.48
N PHE A 272 -6.45 -1.45 9.24
CA PHE A 272 -6.84 -2.84 8.97
C PHE A 272 -5.81 -3.62 8.13
N LEU A 273 -5.91 -4.95 8.21
CA LEU A 273 -5.34 -5.94 7.30
C LEU A 273 -6.51 -6.82 6.83
N TRP A 274 -6.52 -7.22 5.57
CA TRP A 274 -7.48 -8.17 5.03
C TRP A 274 -6.73 -9.30 4.32
N LEU A 275 -7.01 -10.53 4.75
CA LEU A 275 -6.42 -11.76 4.22
C LEU A 275 -7.29 -12.41 3.13
N THR A 276 -6.65 -13.12 2.22
CA THR A 276 -7.19 -13.49 0.88
C THR A 276 -8.41 -14.40 0.86
N ASP A 277 -8.53 -15.31 1.84
CA ASP A 277 -9.51 -16.40 1.81
C ASP A 277 -10.43 -16.44 3.05
N ASP A 278 -10.14 -15.67 4.10
CA ASP A 278 -11.01 -15.43 5.27
C ASP A 278 -10.84 -13.97 5.75
N LEU A 279 -11.93 -13.32 6.21
CA LEU A 279 -11.83 -12.03 6.87
C LEU A 279 -11.49 -12.25 8.35
N ASP A 280 -10.19 -12.35 8.64
CA ASP A 280 -9.67 -11.90 9.93
C ASP A 280 -9.54 -10.37 9.86
N GLU A 281 -10.20 -9.66 10.78
CA GLU A 281 -9.97 -8.24 11.05
C GLU A 281 -8.58 -8.08 11.70
N LEU A 282 -7.86 -6.96 11.48
CA LEU A 282 -6.87 -6.57 12.49
C LEU A 282 -7.62 -6.29 13.79
N LEU A 283 -7.02 -6.71 14.90
CA LEU A 283 -7.61 -6.49 16.21
C LEU A 283 -7.75 -5.00 16.48
N ASP A 284 -8.92 -4.61 16.97
CA ASP A 284 -9.31 -3.30 17.51
C ASP A 284 -8.12 -2.56 18.16
N ILE A 285 -7.44 -1.74 17.35
CA ILE A 285 -6.35 -0.89 17.78
C ILE A 285 -7.03 0.29 18.45
N GLY A 286 -7.14 0.28 19.78
CA GLY A 286 -8.00 1.20 20.56
C GLY A 286 -7.66 2.70 20.51
N HIS A 287 -6.89 3.15 19.52
CA HIS A 287 -6.51 4.52 19.19
C HIS A 287 -6.57 4.74 17.67
N THR A 288 -6.91 5.96 17.25
CA THR A 288 -6.92 6.41 15.84
C THR A 288 -5.62 6.02 15.14
N SER A 289 -5.72 5.35 14.00
CA SER A 289 -4.59 4.73 13.28
C SER A 289 -4.91 4.46 11.81
N GLN A 290 -3.86 4.34 10.99
CA GLN A 290 -3.94 4.01 9.57
C GLN A 290 -2.71 3.18 9.17
N ALA A 291 -2.89 2.21 8.28
CA ALA A 291 -1.81 1.48 7.63
C ALA A 291 -1.78 1.85 6.14
N ASN A 292 -0.62 2.32 5.67
CA ASN A 292 -0.43 2.87 4.33
C ASN A 292 0.08 1.78 3.37
N ALA A 293 1.14 1.08 3.74
CA ALA A 293 1.78 0.05 2.91
C ALA A 293 2.10 -1.22 3.71
N LEU A 294 2.33 -2.31 2.99
CA LEU A 294 2.89 -3.55 3.54
C LEU A 294 3.81 -4.23 2.53
N SER A 295 4.89 -4.83 3.03
CA SER A 295 5.80 -5.62 2.18
C SER A 295 5.37 -7.08 2.07
N ASP A 296 5.97 -7.81 1.11
CA ASP A 296 5.78 -9.25 0.92
C ASP A 296 6.14 -10.11 2.13
N TRP A 297 7.04 -9.61 2.99
CA TRP A 297 7.39 -10.29 4.24
C TRP A 297 6.35 -10.07 5.36
N GLY A 298 5.36 -9.21 5.12
CA GLY A 298 4.31 -8.88 6.06
C GLY A 298 4.79 -7.97 7.19
N LEU A 299 5.68 -7.02 6.88
CA LEU A 299 5.83 -5.78 7.63
C LEU A 299 4.76 -4.80 7.13
N ILE A 300 4.16 -4.01 8.03
CA ILE A 300 3.14 -3.01 7.70
C ILE A 300 3.57 -1.68 8.28
N VAL A 301 3.42 -0.57 7.55
CA VAL A 301 3.71 0.79 8.04
C VAL A 301 2.54 1.75 7.86
N GLY A 302 2.62 2.89 8.54
CA GLY A 302 1.54 3.86 8.67
C GLY A 302 1.73 4.71 9.91
N TRP A 303 0.64 5.01 10.63
CA TRP A 303 0.70 5.74 11.89
C TRP A 303 -0.32 5.31 12.95
N THR A 304 0.01 5.62 14.20
CA THR A 304 -0.90 5.55 15.37
C THR A 304 -0.91 6.88 16.11
N ALA A 305 -2.05 7.25 16.71
CA ALA A 305 -2.14 8.42 17.57
C ALA A 305 -1.50 8.17 18.94
N ASP A 306 -0.59 9.06 19.37
CA ASP A 306 -0.08 9.06 20.75
C ASP A 306 -1.15 9.52 21.77
N PRO A 307 -0.92 9.37 23.10
CA PRO A 307 -1.90 9.76 24.11
C PRO A 307 -2.29 11.25 24.16
N ALA A 308 -1.72 12.10 23.31
CA ALA A 308 -2.12 13.49 23.08
C ALA A 308 -2.78 13.72 21.71
N GLY A 309 -3.11 12.65 20.97
CA GLY A 309 -3.80 12.67 19.68
C GLY A 309 -2.91 12.95 18.47
N ARG A 310 -1.58 12.84 18.60
CA ARG A 310 -0.62 13.17 17.52
C ARG A 310 -0.18 11.91 16.76
N PRO A 311 -0.19 11.89 15.41
CA PRO A 311 0.27 10.74 14.65
C PRO A 311 1.76 10.47 14.87
N ARG A 312 2.08 9.17 14.93
CA ARG A 312 3.42 8.59 15.08
C ARG A 312 3.62 7.57 13.98
N ALA A 313 4.64 7.75 13.15
CA ALA A 313 5.13 6.72 12.24
C ALA A 313 5.26 5.39 12.99
N SER A 314 4.58 4.36 12.49
CA SER A 314 4.36 3.10 13.20
C SER A 314 4.62 1.90 12.30
N LEU A 315 5.07 0.82 12.91
CA LEU A 315 5.38 -0.46 12.29
C LEU A 315 4.56 -1.56 12.99
N TRP A 316 3.95 -2.44 12.22
CA TRP A 316 3.29 -3.67 12.67
C TRP A 316 3.85 -4.87 11.87
N SER A 317 3.39 -6.08 12.19
CA SER A 317 3.58 -7.23 11.31
C SER A 317 2.37 -8.16 11.28
N VAL A 318 2.06 -8.73 10.10
CA VAL A 318 1.01 -9.75 9.90
C VAL A 318 1.21 -10.98 10.80
N TRP A 319 2.44 -11.23 11.24
CA TRP A 319 2.79 -12.36 12.11
C TRP A 319 2.57 -12.08 13.61
N LEU A 320 2.47 -10.80 13.99
CA LEU A 320 2.35 -10.29 15.36
C LEU A 320 1.39 -9.07 15.40
N PRO A 321 0.10 -9.22 15.00
CA PRO A 321 -0.81 -8.08 14.84
C PRO A 321 -1.11 -7.34 16.16
N ASP A 322 -1.00 -8.02 17.30
CA ASP A 322 -1.12 -7.42 18.65
C ASP A 322 0.09 -6.53 19.04
N GLN A 323 1.11 -6.40 18.18
CA GLN A 323 2.34 -5.65 18.47
C GLN A 323 2.56 -4.50 17.49
N VAL A 324 2.67 -3.30 18.05
CA VAL A 324 2.98 -2.06 17.33
C VAL A 324 4.29 -1.50 17.86
N TRP A 325 5.19 -1.13 16.96
CA TRP A 325 6.44 -0.43 17.27
C TRP A 325 6.36 0.98 16.70
N SER A 326 6.50 2.00 17.55
CA SER A 326 6.71 3.38 17.05
C SER A 326 8.07 3.44 16.37
N LEU A 327 8.09 3.86 15.11
CA LEU A 327 9.29 4.35 14.46
C LEU A 327 9.74 5.64 15.16
N TYR A 328 11.05 5.92 15.19
CA TYR A 328 11.55 7.04 15.97
C TYR A 328 10.98 8.37 15.44
N THR A 329 10.43 9.16 16.36
CA THR A 329 9.90 10.50 16.09
C THR A 329 10.40 11.46 17.18
N PRO A 330 10.86 12.68 16.84
CA PRO A 330 11.30 13.65 17.84
C PRO A 330 10.22 13.98 18.88
N PRO A 331 10.56 14.18 20.18
CA PRO A 331 9.58 14.55 21.19
C PRO A 331 8.90 15.89 20.91
N GLY A 332 7.58 15.89 20.80
CA GLY A 332 6.79 17.04 20.31
C GLY A 332 6.20 16.78 18.92
N TRP A 333 6.94 16.00 18.13
CA TRP A 333 6.73 15.53 16.75
C TRP A 333 5.28 15.45 16.22
N ILE A 334 5.08 15.50 14.91
CA ILE A 334 4.20 14.56 14.18
C ILE A 334 4.99 13.78 13.13
N SER A 335 4.55 12.57 12.77
CA SER A 335 5.21 11.74 11.76
C SER A 335 4.27 10.66 11.21
N GLU A 336 4.59 10.21 10.01
CA GLU A 336 3.89 9.16 9.27
C GLU A 336 4.90 8.38 8.42
N ALA A 337 4.75 7.06 8.34
CA ALA A 337 5.47 6.22 7.40
C ALA A 337 4.53 5.83 6.26
N LEU A 338 4.95 6.07 5.02
CA LEU A 338 4.15 5.88 3.81
C LEU A 338 4.39 4.51 3.21
N ASP A 339 5.65 4.08 3.11
CA ASP A 339 6.04 2.84 2.42
C ASP A 339 7.15 2.04 3.13
N VAL A 340 7.26 0.74 2.83
CA VAL A 340 8.19 -0.23 3.44
C VAL A 340 8.59 -1.35 2.48
N ASN A 341 9.90 -1.53 2.27
CA ASN A 341 10.43 -2.59 1.41
C ASN A 341 10.59 -3.95 2.12
N SER A 342 10.92 -5.01 1.39
CA SER A 342 11.14 -6.36 1.95
C SER A 342 12.31 -6.42 2.94
N ASN A 343 13.32 -5.57 2.72
CA ASN A 343 14.47 -5.44 3.61
C ASN A 343 14.11 -4.80 4.98
N GLY A 344 12.90 -4.23 5.13
CA GLY A 344 12.46 -3.58 6.36
C GLY A 344 13.03 -2.18 6.57
N ALA A 345 13.42 -1.51 5.48
CA ALA A 345 13.56 -0.06 5.45
C ALA A 345 12.19 0.55 5.15
N ALA A 346 11.83 1.62 5.88
CA ALA A 346 10.57 2.33 5.69
C ALA A 346 10.83 3.82 5.44
N VAL A 347 9.96 4.48 4.67
CA VAL A 347 10.05 5.91 4.33
C VAL A 347 8.78 6.66 4.66
N GLY A 348 8.87 7.98 4.71
CA GLY A 348 7.77 8.88 5.02
C GLY A 348 8.27 10.26 5.39
N TRP A 349 7.68 10.86 6.43
CA TRP A 349 7.99 12.22 6.85
C TRP A 349 7.81 12.45 8.35
N THR A 350 8.36 13.56 8.84
CA THR A 350 8.06 14.13 10.17
C THR A 350 8.04 15.66 10.09
N ALA A 351 7.20 16.30 10.89
CA ALA A 351 7.10 17.76 10.98
C ALA A 351 7.01 18.21 12.45
N ASP A 352 7.50 19.42 12.76
CA ASP A 352 7.49 19.94 14.13
C ASP A 352 6.14 20.53 14.58
N ASN A 353 5.26 20.82 13.61
CA ASN A 353 3.96 21.45 13.80
C ASN A 353 2.79 20.48 13.49
N PRO A 354 1.61 20.63 14.14
CA PRO A 354 0.46 19.74 13.95
C PRO A 354 -0.19 19.76 12.56
N GLN A 355 0.27 20.60 11.63
CA GLN A 355 -0.30 20.76 10.29
C GLN A 355 0.58 20.14 9.18
N GLY A 356 1.77 19.63 9.50
CA GLY A 356 2.70 19.08 8.50
C GLY A 356 3.41 20.13 7.64
N LEU A 357 3.27 21.42 7.95
CA LEU A 357 3.71 22.52 7.07
C LEU A 357 5.23 22.69 6.96
N ASP A 358 5.98 22.06 7.87
CA ASP A 358 7.44 22.04 7.91
C ASP A 358 7.91 20.57 7.89
N ALA A 359 7.33 19.79 6.97
CA ALA A 359 7.66 18.39 6.77
C ALA A 359 9.07 18.20 6.20
N VAL A 360 9.74 17.16 6.69
CA VAL A 360 11.04 16.70 6.18
C VAL A 360 11.00 15.19 5.95
N ALA A 361 11.48 14.78 4.78
CA ALA A 361 11.48 13.40 4.32
C ALA A 361 12.42 12.53 5.18
N MET A 362 11.94 11.35 5.57
CA MET A 362 12.60 10.44 6.51
C MET A 362 12.78 9.04 5.94
N VAL A 363 13.86 8.37 6.34
CA VAL A 363 14.04 6.93 6.20
C VAL A 363 14.37 6.29 7.56
N TRP A 364 13.67 5.20 7.89
CA TRP A 364 13.87 4.39 9.08
C TRP A 364 14.43 3.02 8.70
N THR A 365 15.55 2.62 9.32
CA THR A 365 16.26 1.36 9.03
C THR A 365 16.59 0.62 10.33
N GLY A 366 15.69 -0.26 10.74
CA GLY A 366 15.79 -0.99 12.01
C GLY A 366 15.77 -0.05 13.23
N THR A 367 16.93 0.20 13.84
CA THR A 367 17.10 1.18 14.93
C THR A 367 17.55 2.56 14.47
N ALA A 368 17.95 2.72 13.20
CA ALA A 368 18.41 3.99 12.65
C ALA A 368 17.24 4.80 12.04
N VAL A 369 17.43 6.11 12.00
CA VAL A 369 16.52 7.09 11.41
C VAL A 369 17.36 8.21 10.81
N TRP A 370 17.06 8.62 9.59
CA TRP A 370 17.80 9.65 8.89
C TRP A 370 16.86 10.65 8.22
N ASN A 371 17.15 11.94 8.41
CA ASN A 371 16.61 13.02 7.61
C ASN A 371 17.25 12.95 6.21
N LEU A 372 16.45 12.78 5.17
CA LEU A 372 16.99 12.65 3.81
C LEU A 372 17.65 13.96 3.33
N ASN A 373 17.25 15.11 3.87
CA ASN A 373 17.93 16.40 3.62
C ASN A 373 19.38 16.42 4.12
N ASP A 374 19.68 15.77 5.25
CA ASP A 374 21.04 15.65 5.79
C ASP A 374 21.88 14.57 5.08
N ARG A 375 21.26 13.81 4.16
CA ARG A 375 21.85 12.64 3.46
C ARG A 375 21.90 12.76 1.94
N THR A 376 21.41 13.86 1.38
CA THR A 376 21.29 14.04 -0.07
C THR A 376 22.28 15.09 -0.58
N ALA A 377 23.01 14.76 -1.64
CA ALA A 377 23.81 15.72 -2.38
C ALA A 377 22.93 16.50 -3.37
N PHE A 378 22.57 17.74 -3.01
CA PHE A 378 21.75 18.60 -3.86
C PHE A 378 22.54 19.14 -5.08
N PRO A 379 22.01 19.06 -6.32
CA PRO A 379 22.67 19.61 -7.50
C PRO A 379 22.86 21.14 -7.47
N GLU A 380 23.98 21.64 -8.01
CA GLU A 380 24.19 23.08 -8.19
C GLU A 380 23.38 23.62 -9.39
N GLY A 381 22.46 24.56 -9.15
CA GLY A 381 21.57 25.10 -10.20
C GLY A 381 20.96 26.48 -9.87
N PRO A 382 20.29 27.15 -10.83
CA PRO A 382 19.73 28.48 -10.62
C PRO A 382 18.41 28.49 -9.82
N ALA A 383 17.73 27.36 -9.73
CA ALA A 383 16.68 27.07 -8.75
C ALA A 383 17.17 25.88 -7.94
N PHE A 384 17.39 26.08 -6.65
CA PHE A 384 17.83 25.03 -5.73
C PHE A 384 16.64 24.36 -5.05
N TRP A 385 16.83 23.10 -4.66
CA TRP A 385 16.02 22.45 -3.63
C TRP A 385 16.19 23.17 -2.29
N ASP A 386 15.09 23.38 -1.59
CA ASP A 386 15.03 24.02 -0.26
C ASP A 386 14.82 22.97 0.83
N THR A 387 13.91 22.02 0.59
CA THR A 387 13.69 20.84 1.45
C THR A 387 13.07 19.67 0.64
N LEU A 388 13.47 18.44 0.96
CA LEU A 388 12.75 17.21 0.66
C LEU A 388 11.65 17.05 1.73
N GLU A 389 10.38 17.15 1.33
CA GLU A 389 9.25 17.24 2.25
C GLU A 389 8.72 15.86 2.65
N GLU A 390 8.52 14.98 1.66
CA GLU A 390 8.07 13.60 1.88
C GLU A 390 8.83 12.60 1.00
N ALA A 391 9.11 11.41 1.56
CA ALA A 391 9.53 10.23 0.80
C ALA A 391 8.36 9.25 0.77
N THR A 392 7.83 8.99 -0.42
CA THR A 392 6.54 8.31 -0.61
C THR A 392 6.66 6.83 -0.92
N ALA A 393 7.76 6.39 -1.55
CA ALA A 393 8.00 4.99 -1.91
C ALA A 393 9.49 4.60 -1.79
N ILE A 394 9.78 3.34 -1.48
CA ILE A 394 11.12 2.76 -1.33
C ILE A 394 11.21 1.35 -1.90
N ASP A 395 12.17 1.10 -2.77
CA ASP A 395 12.36 -0.23 -3.40
C ASP A 395 13.34 -1.13 -2.61
N ASP A 396 13.47 -2.40 -2.99
CA ASP A 396 14.41 -3.33 -2.33
C ASP A 396 15.88 -3.04 -2.63
N GLN A 397 16.18 -2.08 -3.51
CA GLN A 397 17.53 -1.58 -3.79
C GLN A 397 17.87 -0.30 -3.01
N GLN A 398 16.98 0.16 -2.12
CA GLN A 398 17.11 1.39 -1.31
C GLN A 398 17.11 2.70 -2.14
N ARG A 399 16.58 2.68 -3.37
CA ARG A 399 16.14 3.90 -4.06
C ARG A 399 14.88 4.42 -3.37
N ILE A 400 14.71 5.74 -3.32
CA ILE A 400 13.59 6.38 -2.63
C ILE A 400 12.95 7.42 -3.55
N ALA A 401 11.67 7.26 -3.85
CA ALA A 401 10.89 8.27 -4.58
C ALA A 401 10.14 9.18 -3.58
N GLY A 402 9.85 10.41 -3.99
CA GLY A 402 9.11 11.35 -3.16
C GLY A 402 9.01 12.74 -3.78
N TYR A 403 8.75 13.74 -2.94
CA TYR A 403 8.64 15.13 -3.38
C TYR A 403 9.23 16.15 -2.40
N GLY A 404 9.62 17.30 -2.92
CA GLY A 404 10.18 18.39 -2.14
C GLY A 404 10.00 19.76 -2.78
N ARG A 405 10.31 20.80 -2.01
CA ARG A 405 10.12 22.20 -2.35
C ARG A 405 11.41 22.80 -2.94
N LEU A 406 11.26 23.57 -4.01
CA LEU A 406 12.31 24.43 -4.54
C LEU A 406 12.27 25.82 -3.88
N THR A 407 13.38 26.53 -3.98
CA THR A 407 13.58 27.91 -3.49
C THR A 407 12.64 28.98 -4.11
N ASP A 408 11.89 28.65 -5.16
CA ASP A 408 10.81 29.48 -5.74
C ASP A 408 9.40 29.11 -5.22
N LEU A 409 9.32 28.21 -4.25
CA LEU A 409 8.14 27.60 -3.63
C LEU A 409 7.39 26.56 -4.49
N SER A 410 7.85 26.25 -5.70
CA SER A 410 7.31 25.14 -6.49
C SER A 410 7.69 23.77 -5.89
N VAL A 411 6.96 22.71 -6.27
CA VAL A 411 7.19 21.35 -5.77
C VAL A 411 7.72 20.46 -6.89
N ARG A 412 8.75 19.66 -6.63
CA ARG A 412 9.34 18.69 -7.56
C ARG A 412 9.26 17.27 -7.01
N ALA A 413 8.92 16.34 -7.90
CA ALA A 413 9.15 14.92 -7.69
C ALA A 413 10.65 14.60 -7.82
N PHE A 414 11.15 13.68 -6.99
CA PHE A 414 12.52 13.17 -7.07
C PHE A 414 12.55 11.64 -7.07
N ILE A 415 13.69 11.09 -7.52
CA ILE A 415 14.19 9.80 -7.03
C ILE A 415 15.60 10.01 -6.44
N LEU A 416 15.82 9.44 -5.26
CA LEU A 416 17.12 9.37 -4.59
C LEU A 416 17.77 8.03 -4.94
N LEU A 417 19.00 8.08 -5.45
CA LEU A 417 19.79 6.91 -5.76
C LEU A 417 20.85 6.70 -4.67
N PRO A 418 20.93 5.51 -4.03
CA PRO A 418 21.90 5.28 -2.96
C PRO A 418 23.33 5.23 -3.51
N ILE A 419 24.19 6.05 -2.94
CA ILE A 419 25.62 6.10 -3.26
C ILE A 419 26.31 4.97 -2.48
N GLU A 420 26.87 3.99 -3.20
CA GLU A 420 27.74 2.99 -2.57
C GLU A 420 28.97 3.70 -1.94
N PRO A 421 29.30 3.42 -0.66
CA PRO A 421 30.50 3.97 -0.04
C PRO A 421 31.74 3.43 -0.76
N ASP A 422 32.65 4.33 -1.18
CA ASP A 422 33.85 3.96 -1.94
C ASP A 422 34.65 2.84 -1.22
N PRO A 423 34.74 1.62 -1.79
CA PRO A 423 35.41 0.49 -1.15
C PRO A 423 36.93 0.64 -1.08
N SER A 424 37.49 1.76 -1.58
CA SER A 424 38.89 2.15 -1.46
C SER A 424 39.15 3.30 -0.47
N ALA A 425 38.09 3.90 0.11
CA ALA A 425 38.24 4.86 1.21
C ALA A 425 38.63 4.13 2.51
N ASP A 426 39.82 4.44 3.04
CA ASP A 426 40.28 3.91 4.34
C ASP A 426 39.45 4.59 5.46
N PRO A 427 38.74 3.85 6.33
CA PRO A 427 37.87 4.43 7.36
C PRO A 427 38.66 4.98 8.57
N GLY A 428 39.69 5.80 8.32
CA GLY A 428 40.71 6.16 9.31
C GLY A 428 41.47 7.49 9.15
N ASP A 429 41.08 8.37 8.22
CA ASP A 429 41.60 9.76 8.10
C ASP A 429 40.72 10.79 8.84
#